data_AF-A0A0F8WEI6-F1
#
_entry.id   AF-A0A0F8WEI6-F1
#
_cell.length_a   1.000
_cell.length_b   1.000
_cell.length_c   1.000
_cell.angle_alpha   90.00
_cell.angle_beta   90.00
_cell.angle_gamma   90.00
#
_symmetry.space_group_name_H-M   'P 1'
#
loop_
_entity.id
_entity.type
_entity.pdbx_description
1 polymer ?
#
loop_
_entity_poly.entity_id
_entity_poly.type
_entity_poly.pdbx_seq_one_letter_code
_entity_poly.pdbx_strand_id
1 'polypeptide(L)'
;SVSVSVDSKTYSVSLEFIASGQVKFNVNGEVTNTLNRGETFRLADDAYIGVREINTQDYQGGIKTVEFSIGSGKLELTHSADIKLNDDTLQGVKAYLIKGTYTDAVAKINKIVIEWKTDEEEFLTPESELVMPGFGGVKFTMADFIRPVEEKVTIQPDGDESIEISVPIKDGTVSFNLLFSTAGGLGQFVGLGKATDERLITSATRILNFTEKDSSGNDLDEWFVASYNISSEAESYLLRARVSTDTTNNRNETTIEKHDGTSWTEVCTEKVATDTCDIGLVSLTIGTIVYTSGSNESVVLTAGSSDVNFNTIYTKGGLRIYLPFEAGNDSSQPGAVNVSFNGITSTTG
;
A
#
# COMPACT_ATOMS: atom_id res chain seq x y z
N SER A 1 48.12 44.09 -16.99
CA SER A 1 47.46 43.02 -16.21
C SER A 1 45.96 43.31 -16.18
N VAL A 2 45.14 42.28 -16.04
CA VAL A 2 43.68 42.35 -15.90
C VAL A 2 43.30 41.57 -14.65
N SER A 3 42.36 42.08 -13.86
CA SER A 3 41.80 41.36 -12.72
C SER A 3 40.48 40.71 -13.11
N VAL A 4 40.34 39.41 -12.81
CA VAL A 4 39.12 38.64 -13.06
C VAL A 4 38.68 37.99 -11.76
N SER A 5 37.41 38.14 -11.39
CA SER A 5 36.85 37.51 -10.20
C SER A 5 36.05 36.26 -10.59
N VAL A 6 36.31 35.15 -9.89
CA VAL A 6 35.56 33.90 -9.97
C VAL A 6 35.08 33.59 -8.56
N ASP A 7 33.76 33.55 -8.38
CA ASP A 7 33.12 33.44 -7.07
C ASP A 7 33.65 34.51 -6.09
N SER A 8 34.28 34.09 -4.98
CA SER A 8 34.85 34.98 -3.96
C SER A 8 36.35 35.27 -4.16
N LYS A 9 36.98 34.71 -5.19
CA LYS A 9 38.42 34.86 -5.48
C LYS A 9 38.66 35.85 -6.61
N THR A 10 39.76 36.60 -6.52
CA THR A 10 40.21 37.52 -7.58
C THR A 10 41.57 37.08 -8.10
N TYR A 11 41.68 36.98 -9.42
CA TYR A 11 42.88 36.58 -10.15
C TYR A 11 43.46 37.77 -10.89
N SER A 12 44.72 38.09 -10.64
CA SER A 12 45.52 39.02 -11.42
C SER A 12 46.19 38.26 -12.55
N VAL A 13 45.80 38.55 -13.78
CA VAL A 13 46.31 37.89 -14.99
C VAL A 13 47.15 38.87 -15.79
N SER A 14 48.37 38.48 -16.15
CA SER A 14 49.21 39.20 -17.11
C SER A 14 49.78 38.27 -18.16
N LEU A 15 50.12 38.85 -19.31
CA LEU A 15 50.84 38.15 -20.37
C LEU A 15 52.31 38.03 -19.97
N GLU A 16 52.82 36.81 -19.92
CA GLU A 16 54.25 36.52 -19.80
C GLU A 16 54.88 36.44 -21.20
N PHE A 17 54.15 35.84 -22.15
CA PHE A 17 54.59 35.67 -23.53
C PHE A 17 53.41 35.61 -24.49
N ILE A 18 53.55 36.16 -25.69
CA ILE A 18 52.58 36.03 -26.78
C ILE A 18 53.28 36.02 -28.16
N ALA A 19 52.97 35.00 -28.95
CA ALA A 19 53.42 34.80 -30.32
C ALA A 19 52.29 34.25 -31.19
N SER A 20 52.56 34.06 -32.48
CA SER A 20 51.60 33.54 -33.44
C SER A 20 51.04 32.19 -32.99
N GLY A 21 49.77 32.19 -32.57
CA GLY A 21 49.02 31.02 -32.10
C GLY A 21 49.36 30.52 -30.68
N GLN A 22 50.24 31.19 -29.93
CA GLN A 22 50.73 30.72 -28.63
C GLN A 22 50.79 31.82 -27.58
N VAL A 23 50.44 31.48 -26.33
CA VAL A 23 50.46 32.41 -25.19
C VAL A 23 50.94 31.75 -23.91
N LYS A 24 51.55 32.53 -23.01
CA LYS A 24 51.76 32.17 -21.59
C LYS A 24 51.19 33.26 -20.70
N PHE A 25 50.51 32.86 -19.64
CA PHE A 25 50.00 33.77 -18.64
C PHE A 25 50.81 33.67 -17.35
N ASN A 26 50.85 34.77 -16.62
CA ASN A 26 51.16 34.80 -15.20
C ASN A 26 49.86 35.11 -14.44
N VAL A 27 49.39 34.18 -13.62
CA VAL A 27 48.16 34.28 -12.84
C VAL A 27 48.53 34.25 -11.37
N ASN A 28 48.38 35.38 -10.67
CA ASN A 28 48.74 35.51 -9.25
C ASN A 28 50.18 35.06 -8.90
N GLY A 29 51.12 35.19 -9.84
CA GLY A 29 52.52 34.74 -9.67
C GLY A 29 52.81 33.35 -10.23
N GLU A 30 51.78 32.58 -10.62
CA GLU A 30 51.93 31.27 -11.26
C GLU A 30 52.00 31.41 -12.79
N VAL A 31 53.06 30.88 -13.41
CA VAL A 31 53.25 30.96 -14.87
C VAL A 31 52.78 29.68 -15.54
N THR A 32 51.90 29.79 -16.53
CA THR A 32 51.39 28.64 -17.29
C THR A 32 52.47 28.03 -18.19
N ASN A 33 52.24 26.80 -18.66
CA ASN A 33 52.91 26.30 -19.87
C ASN A 33 52.49 27.13 -21.10
N THR A 34 53.11 26.87 -22.26
CA THR A 34 52.66 27.46 -23.52
C THR A 34 51.30 26.87 -23.88
N LEU A 35 50.31 27.73 -24.09
CA LEU A 35 48.94 27.37 -24.45
C LEU A 35 48.61 27.82 -25.87
N ASN A 36 47.99 26.94 -26.64
CA ASN A 36 47.36 27.23 -27.92
C ASN A 36 45.88 27.61 -27.74
N ARG A 37 45.23 28.07 -28.81
CA ARG A 37 43.77 28.30 -28.81
C ARG A 37 43.02 27.01 -28.42
N GLY A 38 42.09 27.12 -27.47
CA GLY A 38 41.28 26.02 -26.96
C GLY A 38 41.94 25.22 -25.83
N GLU A 39 43.22 25.43 -25.56
CA GLU A 39 43.91 24.76 -24.45
C GLU A 39 43.65 25.45 -23.11
N THR A 40 43.76 24.66 -22.05
CA THR A 40 43.55 25.08 -20.66
C THR A 40 44.74 24.69 -19.80
N PHE A 41 45.00 25.46 -18.75
CA PHE A 41 45.96 25.13 -17.70
C PHE A 41 45.27 25.15 -16.34
N ARG A 42 45.48 24.09 -15.55
CA ARG A 42 45.02 23.96 -14.16
C ARG A 42 46.02 24.67 -13.25
N LEU A 43 45.55 25.69 -12.54
CA LEU A 43 46.32 26.44 -11.55
C LEU A 43 46.45 25.64 -10.25
N ALA A 44 47.36 26.05 -9.37
CA ALA A 44 47.61 25.40 -8.08
C ALA A 44 46.38 25.38 -7.15
N ASP A 45 45.40 26.26 -7.37
CA ASP A 45 44.17 26.33 -6.59
C ASP A 45 42.96 25.67 -7.28
N ASP A 46 43.22 24.81 -8.27
CA ASP A 46 42.25 24.06 -9.07
C ASP A 46 41.35 24.89 -9.99
N ALA A 47 41.58 26.20 -10.09
CA ALA A 47 40.98 27.00 -11.15
C ALA A 47 41.64 26.69 -12.51
N TYR A 48 40.89 26.86 -13.58
CA TYR A 48 41.36 26.65 -14.95
C TYR A 48 41.39 27.97 -15.69
N ILE A 49 42.55 28.32 -16.27
CA ILE A 49 42.65 29.35 -17.29
C ILE A 49 42.61 28.70 -18.67
N GLY A 50 41.76 29.20 -19.57
CA GLY A 50 41.57 28.68 -20.93
C GLY A 50 41.70 29.77 -21.99
N VAL A 51 42.34 29.44 -23.11
CA VAL A 51 42.54 30.36 -24.23
C VAL A 51 41.37 30.25 -25.20
N ARG A 52 40.66 31.36 -25.43
CA ARG A 52 39.56 31.43 -26.41
C ARG A 52 40.05 31.87 -27.78
N GLU A 53 40.91 32.88 -27.82
CA GLU A 53 41.37 33.52 -29.05
C GLU A 53 42.77 34.13 -28.84
N ILE A 54 43.62 34.06 -29.86
CA ILE A 54 44.95 34.68 -29.89
C ILE A 54 45.06 35.46 -31.20
N ASN A 55 45.15 36.78 -31.12
CA ASN A 55 45.36 37.64 -32.27
C ASN A 55 46.75 38.26 -32.20
N THR A 56 47.58 38.00 -33.20
CA THR A 56 48.91 38.59 -33.33
C THR A 56 49.15 39.13 -34.72
N GLN A 57 49.77 40.30 -34.80
CA GLN A 57 50.26 40.88 -36.06
C GLN A 57 51.79 40.91 -36.05
N ASP A 58 52.40 40.20 -37.00
CA ASP A 58 53.85 39.97 -37.06
C ASP A 58 54.60 41.11 -37.79
N TYR A 59 54.32 42.36 -37.40
CA TYR A 59 55.09 43.54 -37.82
C TYR A 59 55.36 44.47 -36.63
N GLN A 60 56.34 45.35 -36.78
CA GLN A 60 56.75 46.27 -35.71
C GLN A 60 55.59 47.20 -35.31
N GLY A 61 55.15 47.11 -34.06
CA GLY A 61 53.98 47.85 -33.56
C GLY A 61 52.63 47.18 -33.82
N GLY A 62 52.62 45.94 -34.33
CA GLY A 62 51.40 45.15 -34.51
C GLY A 62 50.66 44.85 -33.20
N ILE A 63 49.33 44.75 -33.28
CA ILE A 63 48.48 44.46 -32.14
C ILE A 63 48.65 42.99 -31.73
N LYS A 64 48.80 42.77 -30.41
CA LYS A 64 48.79 41.45 -29.79
C LYS A 64 47.73 41.40 -28.71
N THR A 65 46.67 40.65 -28.92
CA THR A 65 45.58 40.46 -27.95
C THR A 65 45.30 38.97 -27.74
N VAL A 66 44.85 38.64 -26.55
CA VAL A 66 44.38 37.31 -26.19
C VAL A 66 43.04 37.45 -25.51
N GLU A 67 42.12 36.56 -25.85
CA GLU A 67 40.91 36.33 -25.07
C GLU A 67 41.08 35.04 -24.29
N PHE A 68 40.79 35.12 -23.00
CA PHE A 68 40.87 34.00 -22.10
C PHE A 68 39.63 33.94 -21.21
N SER A 69 39.44 32.80 -20.57
CA SER A 69 38.50 32.65 -19.45
C SER A 69 39.20 32.00 -18.28
N ILE A 70 38.75 32.33 -17.08
CA ILE A 70 39.13 31.63 -15.85
C ILE A 70 37.87 31.16 -15.15
N GLY A 71 37.89 29.94 -14.63
CA GLY A 71 36.74 29.33 -13.96
C GLY A 71 37.16 28.30 -12.92
N SER A 72 36.24 27.95 -12.03
CA SER A 72 36.46 26.99 -10.92
C SER A 72 36.49 25.52 -11.37
N GLY A 73 36.32 25.25 -12.65
CA GLY A 73 36.40 23.91 -13.20
C GLY A 73 36.36 23.87 -14.72
N LYS A 74 36.56 22.67 -15.24
CA LYS A 74 36.61 22.36 -16.67
C LYS A 74 35.67 21.21 -16.98
N LEU A 75 34.73 21.45 -17.90
CA LEU A 75 33.81 20.44 -18.41
C LEU A 75 34.17 20.12 -19.86
N GLU A 76 34.64 18.91 -20.13
CA GLU A 76 34.89 18.44 -21.49
C GLU A 76 33.75 17.53 -21.97
N LEU A 77 33.17 17.91 -23.11
CA LEU A 77 32.08 17.18 -23.74
C LEU A 77 32.54 16.70 -25.12
N THR A 78 32.84 15.40 -25.22
CA THR A 78 33.13 14.76 -26.50
C THR A 78 31.89 13.97 -26.95
N HIS A 79 31.46 14.17 -28.19
CA HIS A 79 30.26 13.51 -28.72
C HIS A 79 30.38 11.98 -28.62
N SER A 80 29.38 11.34 -28.01
CA SER A 80 29.27 9.89 -27.78
C SER A 80 30.37 9.30 -26.88
N ALA A 81 30.98 10.12 -26.02
CA ALA A 81 31.98 9.69 -25.03
C ALA A 81 31.58 10.11 -23.62
N ASP A 82 32.23 9.51 -22.63
CA ASP A 82 32.08 9.88 -21.23
C ASP A 82 32.56 11.31 -21.01
N ILE A 83 31.85 12.03 -20.14
CA ILE A 83 32.16 13.41 -19.77
C ILE A 83 33.42 13.41 -18.91
N LYS A 84 34.25 14.44 -19.08
CA LYS A 84 35.32 14.74 -18.12
C LYS A 84 35.02 16.00 -17.35
N LEU A 85 35.17 15.93 -16.04
CA LEU A 85 35.08 17.06 -15.13
C LEU A 85 36.44 17.21 -14.44
N ASN A 86 37.09 18.35 -14.61
CA ASN A 86 38.41 18.63 -14.04
C ASN A 86 39.47 17.57 -14.38
N ASP A 87 39.46 17.12 -15.63
CA ASP A 87 40.30 16.05 -16.19
C ASP A 87 39.98 14.62 -15.69
N ASP A 88 39.06 14.45 -14.74
CA ASP A 88 38.55 13.15 -14.28
C ASP A 88 37.40 12.66 -15.17
N THR A 89 37.41 11.37 -15.52
CA THR A 89 36.37 10.77 -16.37
C THR A 89 35.19 10.30 -15.52
N LEU A 90 33.99 10.82 -15.81
CA LEU A 90 32.73 10.42 -15.18
C LEU A 90 32.19 9.17 -15.90
N GLN A 91 32.57 8.00 -15.42
CA GLN A 91 32.11 6.72 -15.97
C GLN A 91 30.58 6.63 -15.98
N GLY A 92 30.00 6.15 -17.08
CA GLY A 92 28.54 5.99 -17.23
C GLY A 92 27.77 7.28 -17.52
N VAL A 93 28.44 8.44 -17.55
CA VAL A 93 27.84 9.74 -17.89
C VAL A 93 28.35 10.23 -19.25
N LYS A 94 27.52 10.13 -20.29
CA LYS A 94 27.89 10.44 -21.68
C LYS A 94 27.31 11.75 -22.19
N ALA A 95 28.06 12.42 -23.07
CA ALA A 95 27.59 13.59 -23.78
C ALA A 95 27.25 13.29 -25.25
N TYR A 96 26.10 13.76 -25.73
CA TYR A 96 25.75 13.77 -27.15
C TYR A 96 25.53 15.19 -27.63
N LEU A 97 26.43 15.65 -28.50
CA LEU A 97 26.33 16.92 -29.20
C LEU A 97 25.50 16.74 -30.48
N ILE A 98 24.26 17.20 -30.49
CA ILE A 98 23.33 17.07 -31.61
C ILE A 98 23.41 18.35 -32.45
N LYS A 99 23.78 18.20 -33.71
CA LYS A 99 23.98 19.30 -34.66
C LYS A 99 22.63 19.75 -35.25
N GLY A 100 22.48 21.05 -35.46
CA GLY A 100 21.31 21.65 -36.11
C GLY A 100 21.46 21.76 -37.62
N THR A 101 20.49 22.42 -38.27
CA THR A 101 20.53 22.70 -39.71
C THR A 101 21.64 23.72 -40.04
N TYR A 102 22.34 23.49 -41.15
CA TYR A 102 23.53 24.22 -41.56
C TYR A 102 23.23 25.28 -42.62
N THR A 103 23.96 26.39 -42.58
CA THR A 103 24.19 27.28 -43.72
C THR A 103 25.70 27.57 -43.77
N ASP A 104 26.34 27.11 -44.83
CA ASP A 104 27.71 27.42 -45.31
C ASP A 104 28.78 27.69 -44.23
N ALA A 105 29.40 26.59 -43.77
CA ALA A 105 30.65 26.50 -42.99
C ALA A 105 30.60 26.68 -41.46
N VAL A 106 29.46 26.99 -40.84
CA VAL A 106 29.34 27.00 -39.37
C VAL A 106 28.37 25.91 -38.89
N ALA A 107 28.89 24.94 -38.15
CA ALA A 107 28.08 23.93 -37.47
C ALA A 107 27.41 24.53 -36.24
N LYS A 108 26.08 24.66 -36.27
CA LYS A 108 25.31 25.06 -35.08
C LYS A 108 25.03 23.84 -34.21
N ILE A 109 25.26 23.97 -32.91
CA ILE A 109 24.79 22.99 -31.92
C ILE A 109 23.29 23.25 -31.72
N ASN A 110 22.47 22.23 -31.91
CA ASN A 110 21.03 22.29 -31.63
C ASN A 110 20.77 21.91 -30.17
N LYS A 111 21.33 20.79 -29.74
CA LYS A 111 21.10 20.24 -28.40
C LYS A 111 22.35 19.55 -27.87
N ILE A 112 22.59 19.71 -26.57
CA ILE A 112 23.53 18.90 -25.81
C ILE A 112 22.69 17.98 -24.94
N VAL A 113 22.88 16.67 -25.06
CA VAL A 113 22.26 15.67 -24.20
C VAL A 113 23.33 15.12 -23.28
N ILE A 114 23.07 15.15 -21.99
CA ILE A 114 23.87 14.44 -20.99
C ILE A 114 23.04 13.23 -20.56
N GLU A 115 23.58 12.03 -20.79
CA GLU A 115 22.93 10.76 -20.49
C GLU A 115 23.70 10.09 -19.36
N TRP A 116 23.02 9.77 -18.26
CA TRP A 116 23.57 8.91 -17.21
C TRP A 116 22.92 7.54 -17.30
N LYS A 117 23.74 6.50 -17.47
CA LYS A 117 23.32 5.10 -17.34
C LYS A 117 24.05 4.52 -16.14
N THR A 118 23.28 4.06 -15.17
CA THR A 118 23.79 3.32 -14.02
C THR A 118 24.25 1.95 -14.51
N ASP A 119 25.39 1.50 -14.00
CA ASP A 119 25.99 0.18 -14.28
C ASP A 119 25.38 -0.93 -13.41
N GLU A 120 24.63 -0.56 -12.37
CA GLU A 120 23.99 -1.47 -11.42
C GLU A 120 22.47 -1.22 -11.28
N GLU A 121 21.78 -2.20 -10.66
CA GLU A 121 20.40 -2.07 -10.20
C GLU A 121 20.37 -1.14 -8.97
N GLU A 122 20.19 0.16 -9.21
CA GLU A 122 20.08 1.15 -8.14
C GLU A 122 18.75 1.03 -7.41
N PHE A 123 18.82 0.90 -6.08
CA PHE A 123 17.63 0.84 -5.22
C PHE A 123 17.40 2.17 -4.50
N LEU A 124 16.25 2.78 -4.76
CA LEU A 124 15.82 4.02 -4.11
C LEU A 124 14.86 3.72 -2.95
N THR A 125 15.08 4.37 -1.81
CA THR A 125 14.15 4.42 -0.68
C THR A 125 13.77 5.88 -0.42
N PRO A 126 12.71 6.16 0.37
CA PRO A 126 12.40 7.53 0.79
C PRO A 126 13.54 8.24 1.53
N GLU A 127 14.49 7.47 2.10
CA GLU A 127 15.65 7.98 2.83
C GLU A 127 16.92 8.08 1.96
N SER A 128 16.89 7.56 0.73
CA SER A 128 18.05 7.61 -0.18
C SER A 128 17.80 8.51 -1.38
N GLU A 129 18.89 9.08 -1.88
CA GLU A 129 18.89 9.83 -3.13
C GLU A 129 19.93 9.25 -4.08
N LEU A 130 19.57 9.18 -5.36
CA LEU A 130 20.46 8.74 -6.42
C LEU A 130 20.94 9.99 -7.18
N VAL A 131 22.20 10.36 -6.94
CA VAL A 131 22.79 11.62 -7.43
C VAL A 131 23.62 11.37 -8.67
N MET A 132 23.40 12.16 -9.72
CA MET A 132 24.16 12.05 -10.95
C MET A 132 25.64 12.42 -10.74
N PRO A 133 26.61 11.54 -11.06
CA PRO A 133 28.03 11.79 -10.87
C PRO A 133 28.48 13.08 -11.56
N GLY A 134 29.18 13.96 -10.83
CA GLY A 134 29.66 15.25 -11.34
C GLY A 134 28.59 16.33 -11.55
N PHE A 135 27.31 16.01 -11.38
CA PHE A 135 26.17 16.92 -11.57
C PHE A 135 25.26 16.90 -10.34
N GLY A 136 25.79 17.22 -9.15
CA GLY A 136 25.08 17.08 -7.86
C GLY A 136 23.74 17.81 -7.72
N GLY A 137 23.40 18.72 -8.64
CA GLY A 137 22.07 19.33 -8.73
C GLY A 137 21.00 18.47 -9.42
N VAL A 138 21.39 17.36 -10.06
CA VAL A 138 20.51 16.43 -10.76
C VAL A 138 20.48 15.12 -9.99
N LYS A 139 19.32 14.79 -9.40
CA LYS A 139 19.14 13.61 -8.57
C LYS A 139 17.72 13.04 -8.69
N PHE A 140 17.61 11.75 -8.43
CA PHE A 140 16.34 11.07 -8.24
C PHE A 140 16.09 10.86 -6.75
N THR A 141 14.85 11.12 -6.32
CA THR A 141 14.38 10.86 -4.96
C THR A 141 13.05 10.12 -5.02
N MET A 142 12.83 9.24 -4.06
CA MET A 142 11.56 8.54 -3.89
C MET A 142 10.71 9.26 -2.84
N ALA A 143 9.42 9.46 -3.12
CA ALA A 143 8.47 9.88 -2.09
C ALA A 143 8.09 8.70 -1.18
N ASP A 144 7.47 8.97 -0.03
CA ASP A 144 7.08 7.91 0.91
C ASP A 144 6.25 6.79 0.24
N PHE A 145 6.53 5.56 0.66
CA PHE A 145 5.76 4.40 0.26
C PHE A 145 4.51 4.27 1.12
N ILE A 146 3.36 4.73 0.60
CA ILE A 146 2.08 4.64 1.31
C ILE A 146 1.48 3.24 1.10
N ARG A 147 1.50 2.41 2.15
CA ARG A 147 0.72 1.16 2.19
C ARG A 147 -0.69 1.44 2.72
N PRO A 148 -1.74 0.83 2.14
CA PRO A 148 -3.06 0.85 2.74
C PRO A 148 -3.02 0.21 4.14
N VAL A 149 -3.90 0.66 5.04
CA VAL A 149 -4.03 0.09 6.38
C VAL A 149 -4.30 -1.41 6.26
N GLU A 150 -3.45 -2.23 6.88
CA GLU A 150 -3.58 -3.67 6.85
C GLU A 150 -4.78 -4.11 7.70
N GLU A 151 -5.69 -4.88 7.12
CA GLU A 151 -6.73 -5.58 7.88
C GLU A 151 -6.20 -6.92 8.36
N LYS A 152 -6.46 -7.24 9.63
CA LYS A 152 -6.02 -8.50 10.24
C LYS A 152 -7.24 -9.31 10.67
N VAL A 153 -7.37 -10.50 10.09
CA VAL A 153 -8.27 -11.55 10.55
C VAL A 153 -7.44 -12.56 11.34
N THR A 154 -7.91 -12.94 12.53
CA THR A 154 -7.25 -13.96 13.36
C THR A 154 -8.19 -15.12 13.60
N ILE A 155 -7.64 -16.33 13.52
CA ILE A 155 -8.30 -17.56 13.97
C ILE A 155 -7.39 -18.17 15.01
N GLN A 156 -7.92 -18.43 16.21
CA GLN A 156 -7.13 -18.90 17.34
C GLN A 156 -7.96 -19.83 18.22
N PRO A 157 -7.32 -20.74 18.98
CA PRO A 157 -8.00 -21.46 20.06
C PRO A 157 -8.53 -20.46 21.10
N ASP A 158 -9.75 -20.69 21.57
CA ASP A 158 -10.31 -20.05 22.76
C ASP A 158 -10.51 -21.12 23.83
N GLY A 159 -9.53 -21.19 24.72
CA GLY A 159 -9.35 -22.32 25.64
C GLY A 159 -8.98 -23.62 24.92
N ASP A 160 -9.31 -24.74 25.56
CA ASP A 160 -9.06 -26.08 25.03
C ASP A 160 -10.24 -26.60 24.18
N GLU A 161 -11.39 -25.92 24.23
CA GLU A 161 -12.66 -26.47 23.78
C GLU A 161 -13.24 -25.78 22.55
N SER A 162 -12.75 -24.60 22.15
CA SER A 162 -13.34 -23.86 21.03
C SER A 162 -12.32 -23.13 20.16
N ILE A 163 -12.77 -22.72 18.97
CA ILE A 163 -12.00 -21.87 18.04
C ILE A 163 -12.73 -20.55 17.90
N GLU A 164 -12.02 -19.44 18.12
CA GLU A 164 -12.50 -18.08 17.93
C GLU A 164 -11.95 -17.48 16.63
N ILE A 165 -12.79 -16.72 15.94
CA ILE A 165 -12.39 -15.82 14.86
C ILE A 165 -12.55 -14.37 15.31
N SER A 166 -11.58 -13.51 14.96
CA SER A 166 -11.70 -12.05 15.08
C SER A 166 -11.62 -11.42 13.69
N VAL A 167 -12.64 -10.63 13.34
CA VAL A 167 -12.83 -10.10 11.98
C VAL A 167 -13.18 -8.61 12.04
N PRO A 168 -12.44 -7.73 11.33
CA PRO A 168 -12.84 -6.34 11.16
C PRO A 168 -14.00 -6.27 10.17
N ILE A 169 -15.20 -5.94 10.67
CA ILE A 169 -16.41 -5.68 9.88
C ILE A 169 -16.68 -4.16 9.82
N LYS A 170 -17.77 -3.76 9.15
CA LYS A 170 -18.13 -2.35 8.93
C LYS A 170 -18.14 -1.52 10.22
N ASP A 171 -18.70 -2.08 11.29
CA ASP A 171 -18.95 -1.36 12.55
C ASP A 171 -17.84 -1.50 13.60
N GLY A 172 -16.82 -2.32 13.32
CA GLY A 172 -15.74 -2.57 14.27
C GLY A 172 -15.15 -3.97 14.09
N THR A 173 -14.31 -4.38 15.03
CA THR A 173 -13.74 -5.74 15.02
C THR A 173 -14.54 -6.61 15.97
N VAL A 174 -15.21 -7.63 15.43
CA VAL A 174 -15.99 -8.58 16.23
C VAL A 174 -15.22 -9.88 16.40
N SER A 175 -15.39 -10.50 17.58
CA SER A 175 -14.89 -11.85 17.85
C SER A 175 -16.05 -12.76 18.24
N PHE A 176 -16.02 -14.00 17.73
CA PHE A 176 -17.02 -15.02 18.05
C PHE A 176 -16.47 -16.42 17.76
N ASN A 177 -17.01 -17.43 18.44
CA ASN A 177 -16.56 -18.80 18.28
C ASN A 177 -17.21 -19.47 17.05
N LEU A 178 -16.41 -20.26 16.33
CA LEU A 178 -16.79 -20.96 15.11
C LEU A 178 -17.22 -22.40 15.38
N LEU A 179 -16.42 -23.12 16.16
CA LEU A 179 -16.54 -24.54 16.43
C LEU A 179 -16.19 -24.80 17.88
N PHE A 180 -16.92 -25.71 18.51
CA PHE A 180 -16.60 -26.21 19.84
C PHE A 180 -16.54 -27.73 19.90
N SER A 181 -15.83 -28.22 20.89
CA SER A 181 -15.65 -29.61 21.27
C SER A 181 -16.19 -29.84 22.69
N THR A 182 -16.36 -31.08 23.10
CA THR A 182 -16.73 -31.40 24.50
C THR A 182 -15.49 -31.46 25.38
N ALA A 183 -15.62 -30.96 26.62
CA ALA A 183 -14.63 -31.13 27.68
C ALA A 183 -14.12 -32.58 27.79
N GLY A 184 -12.80 -32.75 27.66
CA GLY A 184 -12.13 -34.06 27.75
C GLY A 184 -12.19 -34.95 26.50
N GLY A 185 -12.63 -34.42 25.35
CA GLY A 185 -12.81 -35.16 24.10
C GLY A 185 -11.54 -35.42 23.29
N LEU A 186 -11.58 -36.45 22.45
CA LEU A 186 -10.52 -36.97 21.55
C LEU A 186 -10.15 -36.01 20.38
N GLY A 187 -10.27 -34.69 20.57
CA GLY A 187 -9.98 -33.68 19.53
C GLY A 187 -11.06 -33.52 18.45
N GLN A 188 -12.32 -33.80 18.77
CA GLN A 188 -13.45 -33.73 17.82
C GLN A 188 -14.34 -32.52 18.10
N PHE A 189 -14.73 -31.79 17.05
CA PHE A 189 -15.75 -30.75 17.13
C PHE A 189 -17.15 -31.37 17.10
N VAL A 190 -18.03 -30.89 17.97
CA VAL A 190 -19.39 -31.42 18.15
C VAL A 190 -20.48 -30.39 17.83
N GLY A 191 -20.10 -29.14 17.57
CA GLY A 191 -21.06 -28.10 17.25
C GLY A 191 -20.40 -26.80 16.80
N LEU A 192 -21.25 -25.85 16.40
CA LEU A 192 -20.87 -24.50 15.99
C LEU A 192 -21.05 -23.54 17.15
N GLY A 193 -20.11 -22.60 17.33
CA GLY A 193 -20.12 -21.67 18.45
C GLY A 193 -19.09 -22.02 19.51
N LYS A 194 -19.41 -21.71 20.76
CA LYS A 194 -18.51 -21.85 21.91
C LYS A 194 -18.84 -23.06 22.78
N ALA A 195 -20.13 -23.34 22.95
CA ALA A 195 -20.64 -24.44 23.77
C ALA A 195 -22.05 -24.84 23.32
N THR A 196 -22.65 -25.83 23.97
CA THR A 196 -24.01 -26.30 23.68
C THR A 196 -25.09 -25.25 23.95
N ASP A 197 -24.81 -24.30 24.83
CA ASP A 197 -25.65 -23.18 25.28
C ASP A 197 -25.17 -21.80 24.78
N GLU A 198 -24.11 -21.78 23.96
CA GLU A 198 -23.54 -20.57 23.34
C GLU A 198 -23.24 -20.85 21.86
N ARG A 199 -24.28 -21.16 21.08
CA ARG A 199 -24.12 -21.59 19.67
C ARG A 199 -24.00 -20.43 18.69
N LEU A 200 -23.18 -20.65 17.67
CA LEU A 200 -23.18 -19.88 16.43
C LEU A 200 -24.20 -20.50 15.48
N ILE A 201 -25.23 -19.74 15.10
CA ILE A 201 -26.17 -20.19 14.08
C ILE A 201 -25.84 -19.58 12.73
N THR A 202 -25.73 -20.46 11.73
CA THR A 202 -25.53 -20.13 10.33
C THR A 202 -26.52 -20.89 9.47
N SER A 203 -26.75 -20.39 8.25
CA SER A 203 -27.62 -21.06 7.28
C SER A 203 -27.11 -20.86 5.87
N ALA A 204 -27.05 -21.95 5.11
CA ALA A 204 -26.80 -21.92 3.66
C ALA A 204 -28.05 -21.57 2.85
N THR A 205 -29.18 -21.33 3.52
CA THR A 205 -30.44 -20.94 2.88
C THR A 205 -30.81 -19.50 3.25
N ARG A 206 -31.96 -19.04 2.75
CA ARG A 206 -32.51 -17.72 3.05
C ARG A 206 -33.22 -17.66 4.41
N ILE A 207 -33.25 -18.74 5.16
CA ILE A 207 -33.98 -18.86 6.42
C ILE A 207 -32.98 -19.26 7.51
N LEU A 208 -33.00 -18.55 8.62
CA LEU A 208 -32.24 -18.84 9.84
C LEU A 208 -33.23 -19.00 10.99
N ASN A 209 -33.14 -20.12 11.72
CA ASN A 209 -33.95 -20.34 12.91
C ASN A 209 -33.07 -20.06 14.12
N PHE A 210 -33.37 -19.00 14.85
CA PHE A 210 -32.65 -18.63 16.06
C PHE A 210 -33.51 -19.00 17.27
N THR A 211 -32.97 -19.81 18.17
CA THR A 211 -33.59 -20.25 19.41
C THR A 211 -32.79 -19.72 20.58
N GLU A 212 -33.32 -18.69 21.24
CA GLU A 212 -32.71 -18.11 22.44
C GLU A 212 -32.78 -19.10 23.60
N LYS A 213 -33.95 -19.72 23.81
CA LYS A 213 -34.15 -20.76 24.83
C LYS A 213 -34.74 -22.03 24.26
N ASP A 214 -34.20 -23.17 24.69
CA ASP A 214 -34.69 -24.50 24.32
C ASP A 214 -36.04 -24.84 25.00
N SER A 215 -36.60 -26.01 24.70
CA SER A 215 -37.86 -26.47 25.31
C SER A 215 -37.82 -26.62 26.83
N SER A 216 -36.63 -26.67 27.42
CA SER A 216 -36.38 -26.77 28.86
C SER A 216 -36.10 -25.40 29.51
N GLY A 217 -36.07 -24.32 28.72
CA GLY A 217 -35.77 -22.96 29.17
C GLY A 217 -34.28 -22.65 29.32
N ASN A 218 -33.38 -23.50 28.80
CA ASN A 218 -31.94 -23.26 28.81
C ASN A 218 -31.54 -22.38 27.62
N ASP A 219 -30.52 -21.54 27.82
CA ASP A 219 -29.92 -20.76 26.73
C ASP A 219 -29.33 -21.70 25.67
N LEU A 220 -29.40 -21.29 24.40
CA LEU A 220 -29.03 -22.16 23.29
C LEU A 220 -28.22 -21.42 22.21
N ASP A 221 -28.83 -20.47 21.53
CA ASP A 221 -28.17 -19.68 20.48
C ASP A 221 -27.75 -18.32 21.03
N GLU A 222 -26.47 -17.99 20.92
CA GLU A 222 -25.98 -16.69 21.40
C GLU A 222 -25.82 -15.69 20.25
N TRP A 223 -25.35 -16.12 19.07
CA TRP A 223 -25.13 -15.21 17.95
C TRP A 223 -25.33 -15.86 16.58
N PHE A 224 -25.62 -15.01 15.59
CA PHE A 224 -25.63 -15.34 14.17
C PHE A 224 -24.98 -14.22 13.37
N VAL A 225 -24.57 -14.53 12.15
CA VAL A 225 -24.06 -13.52 11.21
C VAL A 225 -25.09 -13.29 10.12
N ALA A 226 -25.34 -12.03 9.78
CA ALA A 226 -26.06 -11.66 8.59
C ALA A 226 -25.21 -10.72 7.74
N SER A 227 -25.13 -11.03 6.44
CA SER A 227 -24.27 -10.31 5.51
C SER A 227 -25.02 -9.98 4.24
N TYR A 228 -24.81 -8.78 3.74
CA TYR A 228 -25.26 -8.33 2.42
C TYR A 228 -24.05 -8.27 1.48
N ASN A 229 -24.20 -8.72 0.23
CA ASN A 229 -23.17 -8.46 -0.78
C ASN A 229 -23.73 -8.39 -2.21
N ILE A 230 -23.15 -7.47 -2.98
CA ILE A 230 -23.24 -7.41 -4.45
C ILE A 230 -21.81 -7.34 -5.03
N SER A 231 -21.67 -7.13 -6.34
CA SER A 231 -20.36 -7.11 -7.00
C SER A 231 -19.43 -5.98 -6.53
N SER A 232 -19.99 -4.89 -6.00
CA SER A 232 -19.25 -3.66 -5.65
C SER A 232 -19.25 -3.33 -4.16
N GLU A 233 -20.04 -4.03 -3.36
CA GLU A 233 -20.31 -3.65 -1.97
C GLU A 233 -20.64 -4.88 -1.14
N ALA A 234 -20.15 -4.91 0.10
CA ALA A 234 -20.45 -5.96 1.05
C ALA A 234 -20.44 -5.41 2.48
N GLU A 235 -21.37 -5.88 3.30
CA GLU A 235 -21.50 -5.51 4.71
C GLU A 235 -21.87 -6.74 5.54
N SER A 236 -21.33 -6.82 6.74
CA SER A 236 -21.59 -7.93 7.66
C SER A 236 -21.83 -7.43 9.06
N TYR A 237 -22.68 -8.17 9.78
CA TYR A 237 -23.05 -7.89 11.16
C TYR A 237 -23.06 -9.17 12.00
N LEU A 238 -22.51 -9.07 13.20
CA LEU A 238 -22.70 -10.06 14.27
C LEU A 238 -23.96 -9.65 15.06
N LEU A 239 -24.96 -10.52 15.07
CA LEU A 239 -26.29 -10.22 15.56
C LEU A 239 -26.74 -11.28 16.57
N ARG A 240 -27.72 -10.92 17.41
CA ARG A 240 -28.48 -11.86 18.22
C ARG A 240 -29.92 -11.41 18.34
N ALA A 241 -30.83 -12.35 18.58
CA ALA A 241 -32.22 -12.06 18.84
C ALA A 241 -32.53 -12.20 20.34
N ARG A 242 -33.47 -11.38 20.80
CA ARG A 242 -34.08 -11.45 22.13
C ARG A 242 -35.58 -11.57 21.94
N VAL A 243 -36.17 -12.66 22.39
CA VAL A 243 -37.58 -12.99 22.21
C VAL A 243 -38.32 -12.64 23.49
N SER A 244 -39.46 -11.98 23.34
CA SER A 244 -40.27 -11.53 24.47
C SER A 244 -41.75 -11.62 24.14
N THR A 245 -42.59 -11.31 25.13
CA THR A 245 -44.02 -11.13 24.93
C THR A 245 -44.44 -9.74 25.39
N ASP A 246 -45.17 -9.05 24.51
CA ASP A 246 -45.90 -7.85 24.89
C ASP A 246 -47.24 -8.27 25.49
N THR A 247 -47.30 -8.23 26.82
CA THR A 247 -48.51 -8.56 27.60
C THR A 247 -49.64 -7.53 27.41
N THR A 248 -49.35 -6.33 26.93
CA THR A 248 -50.36 -5.29 26.66
C THR A 248 -51.15 -5.61 25.40
N ASN A 249 -50.44 -6.00 24.33
CA ASN A 249 -51.06 -6.35 23.04
C ASN A 249 -51.24 -7.86 22.82
N ASN A 250 -50.83 -8.69 23.80
CA ASN A 250 -50.91 -10.15 23.79
C ASN A 250 -50.30 -10.77 22.52
N ARG A 251 -49.05 -10.39 22.23
CA ARG A 251 -48.29 -10.85 21.07
C ARG A 251 -46.85 -11.17 21.43
N ASN A 252 -46.23 -12.06 20.66
CA ASN A 252 -44.80 -12.34 20.79
C ASN A 252 -44.02 -11.34 19.94
N GLU A 253 -42.87 -10.92 20.46
CA GLU A 253 -42.01 -9.93 19.85
C GLU A 253 -40.56 -10.40 19.86
N THR A 254 -39.74 -9.78 19.02
CA THR A 254 -38.30 -9.94 19.06
C THR A 254 -37.59 -8.60 18.94
N THR A 255 -36.50 -8.46 19.69
CA THR A 255 -35.53 -7.40 19.51
C THR A 255 -34.27 -7.99 18.90
N ILE A 256 -33.75 -7.37 17.83
CA ILE A 256 -32.46 -7.72 17.26
C ILE A 256 -31.42 -6.75 17.80
N GLU A 257 -30.33 -7.31 18.31
CA GLU A 257 -29.16 -6.59 18.79
C GLU A 257 -27.96 -6.85 17.87
N LYS A 258 -27.09 -5.85 17.76
CA LYS A 258 -25.86 -5.90 16.98
C LYS A 258 -24.66 -5.66 17.89
N HIS A 259 -23.60 -6.42 17.67
CA HIS A 259 -22.31 -6.26 18.35
C HIS A 259 -21.31 -5.49 17.47
N ASP A 260 -20.70 -4.45 18.02
CA ASP A 260 -19.68 -3.63 17.33
C ASP A 260 -18.22 -4.02 17.69
N GLY A 261 -18.06 -5.04 18.52
CA GLY A 261 -16.77 -5.46 19.08
C GLY A 261 -16.58 -5.08 20.54
N THR A 262 -17.40 -4.15 21.04
CA THR A 262 -17.34 -3.68 22.43
C THR A 262 -18.64 -3.95 23.18
N SER A 263 -19.79 -3.75 22.53
CA SER A 263 -21.09 -3.88 23.19
C SER A 263 -22.19 -4.32 22.23
N TRP A 264 -23.22 -4.94 22.81
CA TRP A 264 -24.49 -5.19 22.16
C TRP A 264 -25.37 -3.94 22.19
N THR A 265 -25.96 -3.60 21.04
CA THR A 265 -26.87 -2.47 20.86
C THR A 265 -28.13 -2.90 20.14
N GLU A 266 -29.30 -2.47 20.62
CA GLU A 266 -30.57 -2.74 19.94
C GLU A 266 -30.62 -1.99 18.59
N VAL A 267 -30.92 -2.72 17.51
CA VAL A 267 -31.05 -2.18 16.15
C VAL A 267 -32.46 -2.29 15.60
N CYS A 268 -33.25 -3.23 16.11
CA CYS A 268 -34.66 -3.40 15.79
C CYS A 268 -35.40 -3.85 17.05
N THR A 269 -36.27 -3.00 17.60
CA THR A 269 -36.94 -3.27 18.88
C THR A 269 -38.38 -3.74 18.66
N GLU A 270 -38.86 -4.64 19.52
CA GLU A 270 -40.29 -5.00 19.65
C GLU A 270 -40.95 -5.42 18.32
N LYS A 271 -40.18 -6.10 17.45
CA LYS A 271 -40.65 -6.52 16.13
C LYS A 271 -41.58 -7.71 16.24
N VAL A 272 -42.66 -7.69 15.46
CA VAL A 272 -43.60 -8.81 15.36
C VAL A 272 -43.40 -9.59 14.06
N ALA A 273 -44.03 -10.77 13.98
CA ALA A 273 -44.07 -11.53 12.74
C ALA A 273 -44.56 -10.65 11.57
N THR A 274 -43.92 -10.80 10.41
CA THR A 274 -44.05 -10.01 9.17
C THR A 274 -43.38 -8.64 9.15
N ASP A 275 -42.88 -8.13 10.28
CA ASP A 275 -42.10 -6.89 10.27
C ASP A 275 -40.76 -7.09 9.56
N THR A 276 -40.19 -5.97 9.11
CA THR A 276 -38.78 -5.92 8.66
C THR A 276 -37.87 -5.33 9.73
N CYS A 277 -36.63 -5.79 9.70
CA CYS A 277 -35.51 -5.29 10.47
C CYS A 277 -34.37 -4.96 9.50
N ASP A 278 -34.09 -3.66 9.34
CA ASP A 278 -33.09 -3.15 8.41
C ASP A 278 -31.87 -2.65 9.19
N ILE A 279 -30.70 -3.22 8.88
CA ILE A 279 -29.42 -2.99 9.54
C ILE A 279 -28.41 -2.68 8.45
N GLY A 280 -28.17 -1.39 8.19
CA GLY A 280 -27.38 -0.97 7.03
C GLY A 280 -28.00 -1.50 5.74
N LEU A 281 -27.25 -2.30 4.98
CA LEU A 281 -27.73 -2.95 3.75
C LEU A 281 -28.36 -4.34 3.98
N VAL A 282 -28.25 -4.88 5.19
CA VAL A 282 -28.92 -6.13 5.54
C VAL A 282 -30.38 -5.83 5.89
N SER A 283 -31.30 -6.47 5.18
CA SER A 283 -32.73 -6.47 5.52
C SER A 283 -33.16 -7.89 5.90
N LEU A 284 -33.84 -8.01 7.04
CA LEU A 284 -34.40 -9.26 7.56
C LEU A 284 -35.91 -9.13 7.68
N THR A 285 -36.65 -10.14 7.25
CA THR A 285 -38.07 -10.30 7.56
C THR A 285 -38.21 -11.18 8.80
N ILE A 286 -38.91 -10.66 9.80
CA ILE A 286 -39.24 -11.37 11.03
C ILE A 286 -40.36 -12.38 10.72
N GLY A 287 -40.07 -13.64 10.92
CA GLY A 287 -41.00 -14.75 10.71
C GLY A 287 -41.77 -15.10 11.97
N THR A 288 -42.06 -16.39 12.13
CA THR A 288 -42.73 -16.89 13.34
C THR A 288 -41.88 -16.63 14.58
N ILE A 289 -42.53 -16.10 15.62
CA ILE A 289 -41.94 -15.88 16.95
C ILE A 289 -42.67 -16.79 17.95
N VAL A 290 -41.92 -17.66 18.61
CA VAL A 290 -42.43 -18.54 19.67
C VAL A 290 -41.90 -18.02 20.99
N TYR A 291 -42.81 -17.72 21.91
CA TYR A 291 -42.48 -17.42 23.30
C TYR A 291 -43.34 -18.32 24.19
N THR A 292 -42.68 -19.12 25.02
CA THR A 292 -43.32 -19.88 26.10
C THR A 292 -42.54 -19.63 27.37
N SER A 293 -43.17 -18.97 28.36
CA SER A 293 -42.49 -18.60 29.60
C SER A 293 -41.81 -19.81 30.26
N GLY A 294 -40.49 -19.71 30.47
CA GLY A 294 -39.66 -20.77 31.06
C GLY A 294 -39.39 -21.97 30.13
N SER A 295 -39.63 -21.83 28.83
CA SER A 295 -39.45 -22.86 27.82
C SER A 295 -39.02 -22.21 26.50
N ASN A 296 -39.47 -22.75 25.37
CA ASN A 296 -38.97 -22.40 24.05
C ASN A 296 -39.22 -20.93 23.69
N GLU A 297 -38.12 -20.24 23.38
CA GLU A 297 -38.09 -18.86 22.92
C GLU A 297 -37.30 -18.80 21.61
N SER A 298 -37.98 -18.57 20.49
CA SER A 298 -37.35 -18.62 19.17
C SER A 298 -37.97 -17.68 18.15
N VAL A 299 -37.17 -17.32 17.14
CA VAL A 299 -37.60 -16.53 15.99
C VAL A 299 -37.03 -17.10 14.69
N VAL A 300 -37.88 -17.13 13.66
CA VAL A 300 -37.46 -17.39 12.29
C VAL A 300 -37.08 -16.08 11.61
N LEU A 301 -35.88 -15.99 11.07
CA LEU A 301 -35.40 -14.84 10.31
C LEU A 301 -35.27 -15.22 8.84
N THR A 302 -35.86 -14.41 7.96
CA THR A 302 -35.75 -14.61 6.51
C THR A 302 -34.97 -13.46 5.88
N ALA A 303 -33.99 -13.78 5.02
CA ALA A 303 -33.29 -12.78 4.23
C ALA A 303 -34.28 -11.94 3.39
N GLY A 304 -34.17 -10.61 3.44
CA GLY A 304 -35.06 -9.69 2.72
C GLY A 304 -34.81 -9.64 1.21
N SER A 305 -33.61 -9.97 0.74
CA SER A 305 -33.22 -10.01 -0.68
C SER A 305 -32.27 -11.18 -0.96
N SER A 306 -32.05 -11.54 -2.23
CA SER A 306 -31.10 -12.59 -2.67
C SER A 306 -29.66 -12.34 -2.22
N ASP A 307 -29.37 -11.10 -1.86
CA ASP A 307 -28.02 -10.60 -1.59
C ASP A 307 -27.68 -10.70 -0.09
N VAL A 308 -28.68 -11.01 0.75
CA VAL A 308 -28.51 -11.29 2.18
C VAL A 308 -28.32 -12.79 2.41
N ASN A 309 -27.30 -13.15 3.20
CA ASN A 309 -26.95 -14.53 3.55
C ASN A 309 -26.52 -14.66 5.03
N PHE A 310 -26.52 -15.90 5.53
CA PHE A 310 -26.28 -16.22 6.94
C PHE A 310 -25.04 -17.12 7.18
N ASN A 311 -24.26 -17.42 6.15
CA ASN A 311 -23.09 -18.30 6.24
C ASN A 311 -21.83 -17.69 5.62
N THR A 312 -21.84 -16.39 5.35
CA THR A 312 -20.66 -15.66 4.90
C THR A 312 -20.48 -14.43 5.78
N ILE A 313 -19.23 -14.06 6.06
CA ILE A 313 -18.85 -12.78 6.64
C ILE A 313 -17.86 -12.08 5.71
N TYR A 314 -17.98 -10.77 5.58
CA TYR A 314 -17.12 -9.90 4.77
C TYR A 314 -16.35 -8.96 5.68
N THR A 315 -15.03 -8.88 5.49
CA THR A 315 -14.24 -7.87 6.19
C THR A 315 -14.56 -6.48 5.65
N LYS A 316 -14.21 -5.45 6.40
CA LYS A 316 -14.34 -4.04 5.99
C LYS A 316 -13.61 -3.74 4.67
N GLY A 317 -12.54 -4.45 4.35
CA GLY A 317 -11.75 -4.38 3.11
C GLY A 317 -12.21 -5.35 2.03
N GLY A 318 -13.28 -6.11 2.27
CA GLY A 318 -13.95 -6.94 1.27
C GLY A 318 -13.47 -8.39 1.20
N LEU A 319 -12.66 -8.87 2.14
CA LEU A 319 -12.32 -10.30 2.20
C LEU A 319 -13.58 -11.10 2.55
N ARG A 320 -13.94 -12.04 1.68
CA ARG A 320 -15.05 -12.98 1.88
C ARG A 320 -14.59 -14.21 2.67
N ILE A 321 -15.30 -14.54 3.73
CA ILE A 321 -15.05 -15.72 4.56
C ILE A 321 -16.35 -16.54 4.65
N TYR A 322 -16.28 -17.82 4.29
CA TYR A 322 -17.40 -18.75 4.50
C TYR A 322 -17.36 -19.28 5.93
N LEU A 323 -18.45 -19.07 6.66
CA LEU A 323 -18.62 -19.59 8.02
C LEU A 323 -19.05 -21.05 7.98
N PRO A 324 -18.68 -21.85 8.99
CA PRO A 324 -19.15 -23.22 9.09
C PRO A 324 -20.68 -23.23 9.23
N PHE A 325 -21.34 -24.17 8.55
CA PHE A 325 -22.75 -24.47 8.71
C PHE A 325 -22.96 -25.98 8.72
N GLU A 326 -23.92 -26.45 9.50
CA GLU A 326 -24.19 -27.87 9.60
C GLU A 326 -24.84 -28.38 8.30
N ALA A 327 -24.24 -29.43 7.72
CA ALA A 327 -24.71 -30.05 6.50
C ALA A 327 -24.54 -31.57 6.54
N GLY A 328 -25.35 -32.28 5.74
CA GLY A 328 -25.18 -33.71 5.55
C GLY A 328 -23.86 -34.08 4.85
N ASN A 329 -23.47 -35.35 4.96
CA ASN A 329 -22.18 -35.90 4.50
C ASN A 329 -21.83 -35.63 3.03
N ASP A 330 -22.81 -35.33 2.18
CA ASP A 330 -22.62 -35.18 0.74
C ASP A 330 -22.58 -33.71 0.27
N SER A 331 -22.61 -32.74 1.19
CA SER A 331 -22.56 -31.32 0.83
C SER A 331 -21.15 -30.89 0.42
N SER A 332 -21.01 -30.39 -0.80
CA SER A 332 -19.77 -29.81 -1.31
C SER A 332 -19.73 -28.27 -1.21
N GLN A 333 -20.69 -27.67 -0.51
CA GLN A 333 -20.77 -26.21 -0.40
C GLN A 333 -19.66 -25.68 0.54
N PRO A 334 -19.03 -24.53 0.23
CA PRO A 334 -18.06 -23.91 1.13
C PRO A 334 -18.64 -23.65 2.52
N GLY A 335 -17.93 -24.06 3.57
CA GLY A 335 -18.38 -23.97 4.96
C GLY A 335 -19.24 -25.14 5.43
N ALA A 336 -19.61 -26.08 4.56
CA ALA A 336 -20.33 -27.27 4.99
C ALA A 336 -19.47 -28.11 5.95
N VAL A 337 -19.98 -28.34 7.16
CA VAL A 337 -19.37 -29.24 8.14
C VAL A 337 -20.42 -30.22 8.64
N ASN A 338 -20.01 -31.47 8.86
CA ASN A 338 -20.84 -32.42 9.60
C ASN A 338 -20.27 -32.57 11.01
N VAL A 339 -20.95 -31.94 11.97
CA VAL A 339 -20.64 -32.02 13.40
C VAL A 339 -21.58 -32.99 14.13
N SER A 340 -22.63 -33.47 13.46
CA SER A 340 -23.52 -34.53 13.96
C SER A 340 -22.96 -35.91 13.66
N PHE A 341 -21.75 -36.22 14.17
CA PHE A 341 -21.28 -37.61 14.21
C PHE A 341 -21.96 -38.38 15.34
N ASN A 342 -23.22 -38.74 15.16
CA ASN A 342 -23.79 -39.89 15.84
C ASN A 342 -23.09 -41.13 15.27
N GLY A 343 -22.22 -41.75 16.08
CA GLY A 343 -21.34 -42.84 15.68
C GLY A 343 -21.99 -43.82 14.70
N ILE A 344 -21.45 -43.88 13.48
CA ILE A 344 -21.63 -45.03 12.60
C ILE A 344 -20.91 -46.20 13.28
N THR A 345 -21.61 -46.94 14.12
CA THR A 345 -21.28 -48.34 14.36
C THR A 345 -21.66 -49.13 13.11
N SER A 346 -20.79 -49.06 12.10
CA SER A 346 -20.68 -50.10 11.10
C SER A 346 -20.20 -51.36 11.80
N THR A 347 -21.12 -52.13 12.37
CA THR A 347 -20.92 -53.57 12.59
C THR A 347 -21.82 -54.30 11.62
N THR A 348 -21.27 -54.57 10.44
CA THR A 348 -21.57 -55.79 9.71
C THR A 348 -21.44 -56.98 10.67
N GLY A 349 -22.54 -57.70 10.83
CA GLY A 349 -22.63 -59.05 11.37
C GLY A 349 -23.76 -59.75 10.64
#